data_AF-A0A7K6GWY9-F1
#
_entry.id   AF-A0A7K6GWY9-F1
#
_cell.length_a   1.000
_cell.length_b   1.000
_cell.length_c   1.000
_cell.angle_alpha   90.00
_cell.angle_beta   90.00
_cell.angle_gamma   90.00
#
_symmetry.space_group_name_H-M   'P 1'
#
loop_
_entity.id
_entity.type
_entity.pdbx_description
1 polymer ?
#
loop_
_entity_poly.entity_id
_entity_poly.type
_entity_poly.pdbx_seq_one_letter_code
_entity_poly.pdbx_strand_id
1 'polypeptide(L)'
;MDAVPVYHGAISREAGERLLLAAGTDGSYLLRDSESVPGVYCLCVLHQGYVYTYRVSQTESGSWSAETAPGIHRRLFRKVHNLILAFQKPNQGIVTPLQHPVVNLGKANCSPGTGGGETSAELSRDGDL
;
A
#
# COMPACT_ATOMS: atom_id res chain seq x y z
N MET A 1 -9.24 3.76 -16.37
CA MET A 1 -8.03 3.65 -15.53
C MET A 1 -8.02 2.28 -14.90
N ASP A 2 -6.93 1.51 -15.03
CA ASP A 2 -6.71 0.28 -14.24
C ASP A 2 -6.93 0.62 -12.75
N ALA A 3 -7.86 -0.05 -12.09
CA ALA A 3 -8.17 0.21 -10.68
C ALA A 3 -6.99 -0.23 -9.81
N VAL A 4 -6.32 0.73 -9.17
CA VAL A 4 -5.26 0.43 -8.21
C VAL A 4 -5.92 0.16 -6.85
N PRO A 5 -5.84 -1.06 -6.29
CA PRO A 5 -6.59 -1.43 -5.09
C PRO A 5 -6.13 -0.67 -3.83
N VAL A 6 -4.89 -0.17 -3.84
CA VAL A 6 -4.31 0.65 -2.78
C VAL A 6 -4.65 2.14 -2.92
N TYR A 7 -5.46 2.53 -3.90
CA TYR A 7 -5.85 3.93 -4.09
C TYR A 7 -7.11 4.26 -3.29
N HIS A 8 -6.97 5.21 -2.35
CA HIS A 8 -8.04 5.62 -1.44
C HIS A 8 -8.74 6.92 -1.87
N GLY A 9 -8.30 7.57 -2.94
CA GLY A 9 -8.83 8.87 -3.35
C GLY A 9 -8.34 10.03 -2.48
N ALA A 10 -9.15 11.07 -2.37
CA ALA A 10 -8.87 12.28 -1.60
C ALA A 10 -9.11 12.11 -0.09
N ILE A 11 -8.38 11.18 0.53
CA ILE A 11 -8.31 11.06 1.99
C ILE A 11 -7.28 12.03 2.57
N SER A 12 -7.53 12.55 3.78
CA SER A 12 -6.58 13.43 4.46
C SER A 12 -5.31 12.69 4.85
N ARG A 13 -4.23 13.46 5.07
CA ARG A 13 -2.96 12.91 5.57
C ARG A 13 -3.17 12.10 6.85
N GLU A 14 -3.91 12.65 7.81
CA GLU A 14 -4.14 12.00 9.11
C GLU A 14 -4.94 10.70 8.95
N ALA A 15 -5.92 10.67 8.04
CA ALA A 15 -6.67 9.47 7.74
C ALA A 15 -5.77 8.37 7.14
N GLY A 16 -4.88 8.73 6.22
CA GLY A 16 -3.89 7.82 5.65
C GLY A 16 -2.89 7.30 6.69
N GLU A 17 -2.38 8.18 7.56
CA GLU A 17 -1.49 7.81 8.66
C GLU A 17 -2.17 6.84 9.61
N ARG A 18 -3.42 7.10 10.00
CA ARG A 18 -4.20 6.21 10.88
C ARG A 18 -4.40 4.83 10.28
N LEU A 19 -4.67 4.72 8.97
CA LEU A 19 -4.82 3.43 8.28
C LEU A 19 -3.51 2.62 8.29
N LEU A 20 -2.39 3.28 8.02
CA LEU A 20 -1.08 2.66 8.03
C LEU A 20 -0.66 2.23 9.44
N LEU A 21 -0.88 3.09 10.44
CA LEU A 21 -0.62 2.78 11.84
C LEU A 21 -1.52 1.66 12.36
N ALA A 22 -2.78 1.60 11.93
CA ALA A 22 -3.69 0.51 12.26
C ALA A 22 -3.26 -0.83 11.65
N ALA A 23 -2.66 -0.81 10.45
CA ALA A 23 -2.05 -2.01 9.86
C ALA A 23 -0.80 -2.47 10.65
N GLY A 24 -0.07 -1.54 11.28
CA GLY A 24 1.00 -1.83 12.24
C GLY A 24 2.17 -2.64 11.69
N THR A 25 2.26 -2.79 10.37
CA THR A 25 3.23 -3.68 9.71
C THR A 25 4.15 -2.86 8.83
N ASP A 26 5.46 -3.06 8.97
CA ASP A 26 6.46 -2.38 8.14
C ASP A 26 6.32 -2.75 6.65
N GLY A 27 6.41 -1.75 5.79
CA GLY A 27 6.14 -1.91 4.36
C GLY A 27 4.65 -1.91 4.03
N SER A 28 3.78 -1.58 4.99
CA SER A 28 2.39 -1.21 4.70
C SER A 28 2.35 0.07 3.88
N TYR A 29 1.49 0.11 2.86
CA TYR A 29 1.43 1.27 1.97
C TYR A 29 0.04 1.53 1.40
N LEU A 30 -0.19 2.80 1.05
CA LEU A 30 -1.39 3.26 0.35
C LEU A 30 -1.09 4.43 -0.57
N LEU A 31 -1.96 4.66 -1.55
CA LEU A 31 -1.93 5.79 -2.46
C LEU A 31 -3.15 6.68 -2.21
N ARG A 32 -2.94 7.99 -2.12
CA ARG A 32 -4.00 8.99 -1.96
C ARG A 32 -3.75 10.20 -2.86
N ASP A 33 -4.75 11.05 -3.03
CA ASP A 33 -4.56 12.34 -3.69
C ASP A 33 -3.82 13.30 -2.77
N SER A 34 -3.02 14.19 -3.37
CA SER A 34 -2.41 15.30 -2.65
C SER A 34 -3.46 16.36 -2.34
N GLU A 35 -3.60 16.72 -1.06
CA GLU A 35 -4.52 17.75 -0.60
C GLU A 35 -4.12 19.15 -1.10
N SER A 36 -2.82 19.38 -1.30
CA SER A 36 -2.29 20.71 -1.63
C SER A 36 -2.05 20.92 -3.13
N VAL A 37 -1.88 19.83 -3.91
CA VAL A 37 -1.47 19.94 -5.31
C VAL A 37 -2.34 19.04 -6.20
N PRO A 38 -3.22 19.59 -7.05
CA PRO A 38 -4.03 18.79 -7.95
C PRO A 38 -3.17 18.06 -8.98
N GLY A 39 -3.56 16.84 -9.35
CA GLY A 39 -2.82 15.99 -10.29
C GLY A 39 -1.57 15.31 -9.70
N VAL A 40 -1.32 15.52 -8.41
CA VAL A 40 -0.25 14.86 -7.66
C VAL A 40 -0.87 13.87 -6.69
N TYR A 41 -0.22 12.72 -6.56
CA TYR A 41 -0.57 11.66 -5.64
C TYR A 41 0.48 11.56 -4.53
N CYS A 42 0.06 11.05 -3.38
CA CYS A 42 0.91 10.78 -2.24
C CYS A 42 0.94 9.27 -2.00
N LEU A 43 2.11 8.67 -2.17
CA LEU A 43 2.39 7.29 -1.77
C LEU A 43 2.87 7.31 -0.32
N CYS A 44 2.05 6.81 0.59
CA CYS A 44 2.36 6.75 2.01
C CYS A 44 2.82 5.33 2.38
N VAL A 45 3.93 5.21 3.11
CA VAL A 45 4.56 3.94 3.49
C VAL A 45 4.88 3.96 4.98
N LEU A 46 4.47 2.91 5.70
CA LEU A 46 4.82 2.72 7.11
C LEU A 46 6.18 2.04 7.24
N HIS A 47 7.05 2.61 8.06
CA HIS A 47 8.29 1.97 8.47
C HIS A 47 8.70 2.41 9.87
N GLN A 48 8.97 1.45 10.76
CA GLN A 48 9.40 1.65 12.14
C GLN A 48 8.49 2.62 12.93
N GLY A 49 7.18 2.56 12.68
CA GLY A 49 6.19 3.43 13.33
C GLY A 49 6.10 4.85 12.74
N TYR A 50 6.89 5.17 11.71
CA TYR A 50 6.82 6.44 10.99
C TYR A 50 6.18 6.26 9.62
N VAL A 51 5.37 7.25 9.22
CA VAL A 51 4.73 7.28 7.90
C VAL A 51 5.54 8.17 6.98
N TYR A 52 6.15 7.57 5.96
CA TYR A 52 6.91 8.24 4.92
C TYR A 52 6.00 8.54 3.74
N THR A 53 5.97 9.79 3.30
CA THR A 53 5.16 10.22 2.16
C THR A 53 6.04 10.56 0.98
N TYR A 54 5.83 9.88 -0.14
CA TYR A 54 6.50 10.12 -1.42
C TYR A 54 5.53 10.75 -2.39
N ARG A 55 5.96 11.79 -3.07
CA ARG A 55 5.12 12.54 -4.01
C ARG A 55 5.21 11.88 -5.38
N VAL A 56 4.08 11.45 -5.94
CA VAL A 56 3.98 10.76 -7.22
C VAL A 56 3.23 11.66 -8.19
N SER A 57 3.82 11.96 -9.34
CA SER A 57 3.21 12.85 -10.33
C SER A 57 3.49 12.37 -11.74
N GLN A 58 2.62 12.78 -12.66
CA GLN A 58 2.86 12.59 -14.08
C GLN A 58 3.70 13.75 -14.60
N THR A 59 4.75 13.44 -15.34
CA THR A 59 5.59 14.40 -16.05
C THR A 59 4.85 14.94 -17.27
N GLU A 60 5.32 16.06 -17.81
CA GLU A 60 4.76 16.68 -19.02
C GLU A 60 4.74 15.73 -20.23
N SER A 61 5.70 14.79 -20.28
CA SER A 61 5.76 13.71 -21.28
C SER A 61 4.78 12.55 -21.06
N GLY A 62 3.89 12.63 -20.06
CA GLY A 62 2.91 11.59 -19.74
C GLY A 62 3.46 10.40 -18.94
N SER A 63 4.71 10.47 -18.47
CA SER A 63 5.33 9.41 -17.68
C SER A 63 5.13 9.64 -16.18
N TRP A 64 4.98 8.58 -15.40
CA TRP A 64 4.86 8.62 -13.94
C TRP A 64 6.22 8.62 -13.28
N SER A 65 6.39 9.49 -12.29
CA SER A 65 7.61 9.51 -11.46
C SER A 65 7.28 9.79 -10.01
N ALA A 66 8.13 9.31 -9.10
CA ALA A 66 8.06 9.65 -7.68
C ALA A 66 9.25 10.53 -7.30
N GLU A 67 9.01 11.50 -6.44
CA GLU A 67 10.03 12.29 -5.76
C GLU A 67 10.55 11.47 -4.58
N THR A 68 11.75 10.90 -4.77
CA THR A 68 12.53 10.20 -3.74
C THR A 68 13.58 11.14 -3.13
N ALA A 69 14.36 10.63 -2.17
CA ALA A 69 15.43 11.38 -1.53
C ALA A 69 16.40 12.03 -2.56
N PRO A 70 16.98 13.20 -2.23
CA PRO A 70 17.94 13.88 -3.11
C PRO A 70 19.14 12.98 -3.41
N GLY A 71 19.49 12.84 -4.69
CA GLY A 71 20.57 11.98 -5.17
C GLY A 71 20.12 10.62 -5.72
N ILE A 72 18.85 10.23 -5.54
CA ILE A 72 18.29 9.05 -6.20
C ILE A 72 17.82 9.42 -7.61
N HIS A 73 18.20 8.60 -8.59
CA HIS A 73 17.80 8.79 -9.99
C HIS A 73 16.29 8.64 -10.14
N ARG A 74 15.62 9.72 -10.57
CA ARG A 74 14.18 9.73 -10.82
C ARG A 74 13.84 8.78 -11.95
N ARG A 75 13.03 7.75 -11.66
CA ARG A 75 12.60 6.75 -12.65
C ARG A 75 11.27 7.17 -13.28
N LEU A 76 11.16 6.94 -14.59
CA LEU A 76 9.98 7.24 -15.39
C LEU A 76 9.26 5.93 -15.74
N PHE A 77 7.96 5.87 -15.46
CA PHE A 77 7.12 4.70 -15.71
C PHE A 77 5.93 5.06 -16.58
N ARG A 78 5.51 4.16 -17.49
CA ARG A 78 4.33 4.43 -18.34
C ARG A 78 3.00 4.38 -17.59
N LYS A 79 2.93 3.56 -16.53
CA LYS A 79 1.74 3.36 -15.68
C LYS A 79 2.11 3.50 -14.22
N VAL A 80 1.22 4.07 -13.41
CA VAL A 80 1.35 4.13 -11.95
C VAL A 80 1.51 2.74 -11.32
N HIS A 81 0.84 1.73 -11.87
CA HIS A 81 0.97 0.34 -11.42
C HIS A 81 2.43 -0.16 -11.52
N ASN A 82 3.13 0.15 -12.62
CA ASN A 82 4.52 -0.26 -12.80
C ASN A 82 5.47 0.47 -11.83
N LEU A 83 5.15 1.71 -11.46
CA LEU A 83 5.88 2.45 -10.44
C LEU A 83 5.74 1.76 -9.07
N ILE A 84 4.53 1.33 -8.70
CA ILE A 84 4.29 0.58 -7.46
C ILE A 84 5.06 -0.75 -7.48
N LEU A 85 4.95 -1.53 -8.56
CA LEU A 85 5.68 -2.79 -8.72
C LEU A 85 7.20 -2.61 -8.61
N ALA A 86 7.74 -1.51 -9.15
CA ALA A 86 9.16 -1.23 -9.03
C ALA A 86 9.56 -1.07 -7.57
N PHE A 87 8.77 -0.31 -6.79
CA PHE A 87 9.01 -0.07 -5.36
C PHE A 87 8.76 -1.27 -4.44
N GLN A 88 8.19 -2.37 -4.93
CA GLN A 88 8.18 -3.64 -4.20
C GLN A 88 9.56 -4.30 -4.14
N LYS A 89 10.48 -3.90 -5.03
CA LYS A 89 11.86 -4.41 -5.02
C LYS A 89 12.72 -3.65 -4.00
N PRO A 90 13.73 -4.29 -3.41
CA PRO A 90 14.68 -3.60 -2.55
C PRO A 90 15.53 -2.59 -3.34
N ASN A 91 16.14 -1.64 -2.61
CA ASN A 91 17.10 -0.66 -3.13
C ASN A 91 16.56 0.27 -4.24
N GLN A 92 15.31 0.74 -4.09
CA GLN A 92 14.66 1.62 -5.08
C GLN A 92 14.59 3.09 -4.64
N GLY A 93 15.30 3.46 -3.58
CA GLY A 93 15.34 4.85 -3.08
C GLY A 93 14.16 5.25 -2.19
N ILE A 94 13.37 4.27 -1.72
CA ILE A 94 12.39 4.44 -0.65
C ILE A 94 12.87 3.73 0.62
N VAL A 95 12.27 4.08 1.76
CA VAL A 95 12.71 3.65 3.10
C VAL A 95 12.63 2.12 3.29
N THR A 96 11.61 1.49 2.73
CA THR A 96 11.38 0.05 2.81
C THR A 96 10.60 -0.40 1.57
N PRO A 97 10.81 -1.62 1.04
CA PRO A 97 10.02 -2.11 -0.08
C PRO A 97 8.54 -2.17 0.26
N LEU A 98 7.70 -1.92 -0.76
CA LEU A 98 6.25 -2.05 -0.63
C LEU A 98 5.88 -3.53 -0.50
N GLN A 99 5.30 -3.93 0.63
CA GLN A 99 5.01 -5.33 0.93
C GLN A 99 3.53 -5.56 1.21
N HIS A 100 2.91 -4.70 2.02
CA HIS A 100 1.56 -4.91 2.51
C HIS A 100 0.61 -3.83 1.95
N PRO A 101 -0.13 -4.13 0.86
CA PRO A 101 -1.08 -3.18 0.30
C PRO A 101 -2.24 -2.93 1.26
N VAL A 102 -2.43 -1.69 1.70
CA VAL A 102 -3.61 -1.29 2.47
C VAL A 102 -4.70 -0.91 1.48
N VAL A 103 -5.63 -1.83 1.25
CA VAL A 103 -6.72 -1.65 0.29
C VAL A 103 -7.89 -0.88 0.89
N ASN A 104 -8.57 -0.07 0.08
CA ASN A 104 -9.79 0.60 0.53
C ASN A 104 -10.97 -0.38 0.45
N LEU A 105 -11.36 -0.94 1.59
CA LEU A 105 -12.49 -1.88 1.71
C LEU A 105 -13.84 -1.28 1.28
N GLY A 106 -13.99 0.06 1.28
CA GLY A 106 -15.18 0.74 0.76
C GLY A 106 -15.33 0.65 -0.77
N LYS A 107 -14.27 0.23 -1.48
CA LYS A 107 -14.27 -0.01 -2.94
C LYS A 107 -13.93 -1.47 -3.31
N ALA A 108 -13.69 -2.32 -2.32
CA ALA A 108 -13.39 -3.74 -2.50
C ALA A 108 -14.67 -4.58 -2.37
N ASN A 109 -15.65 -4.36 -3.23
CA ASN A 109 -16.62 -5.41 -3.51
C ASN A 109 -15.95 -6.41 -4.47
N CYS A 110 -15.81 -7.66 -3.99
CA CYS A 110 -15.15 -8.88 -4.54
C CYS A 110 -13.80 -9.17 -3.85
N SER A 111 -13.61 -10.16 -2.97
CA SER A 111 -14.40 -11.33 -2.54
C SER A 111 -13.83 -11.80 -1.18
N PRO A 112 -14.63 -12.31 -0.24
CA PRO A 112 -14.11 -12.91 0.98
C PRO A 112 -13.67 -14.35 0.68
N GLY A 113 -12.37 -14.58 0.61
CA GLY A 113 -11.79 -15.93 0.73
C GLY A 113 -11.41 -16.20 2.17
N THR A 114 -12.39 -16.20 3.09
CA THR A 114 -12.16 -16.63 4.48
C THR A 114 -12.19 -18.15 4.51
N GLY A 115 -11.02 -18.77 4.36
CA GLY A 115 -10.83 -20.18 4.70
C GLY A 115 -10.88 -20.32 6.22
N GLY A 116 -12.03 -20.74 6.74
CA GLY A 116 -12.22 -21.13 8.13
C GLY A 116 -11.39 -22.38 8.43
N GLY A 117 -10.47 -22.25 9.38
CA GLY A 117 -9.75 -23.35 10.00
C GLY A 117 -10.24 -23.53 11.43
N GLU A 118 -11.47 -24.01 11.58
CA GLU A 118 -12.01 -24.47 12.85
C GLU A 118 -12.47 -25.93 12.69
N THR A 119 -11.64 -26.88 13.14
CA THR A 119 -12.16 -28.17 13.58
C THR A 119 -11.51 -28.53 14.90
N SER A 120 -12.29 -28.37 15.96
CA SER A 120 -12.05 -28.83 17.31
C SER A 120 -11.56 -30.28 17.34
N ALA A 121 -10.45 -30.53 18.02
CA ALA A 121 -10.11 -31.87 18.48
C ALA A 121 -10.97 -32.17 19.71
N GLU A 122 -12.11 -32.82 19.52
CA GLU A 122 -12.83 -33.46 20.62
C GLU A 122 -12.04 -34.69 21.08
N LEU A 123 -11.54 -34.60 22.32
CA LEU A 123 -11.23 -35.75 23.14
C LEU A 123 -12.52 -36.54 23.37
N SER A 124 -12.56 -37.80 22.95
CA SER A 124 -13.43 -38.78 23.61
C SER A 124 -12.61 -39.99 24.01
N ARG A 125 -12.48 -40.12 25.33
CA ARG A 125 -11.99 -41.28 26.04
C ARG A 125 -13.22 -42.16 26.25
N ASP A 126 -13.23 -43.35 25.66
CA ASP A 126 -14.00 -44.45 26.24
C ASP A 126 -13.25 -45.74 25.91
N GLY A 127 -12.68 -46.33 26.95
CA GLY A 127 -12.28 -47.71 26.94
C GLY A 127 -13.48 -48.58 27.29
N ASP A 128 -13.60 -49.74 26.66
CA ASP A 128 -14.30 -50.86 27.25
C ASP A 128 -13.69 -52.18 26.71
N LEU A 129 -13.24 -52.97 27.67
CA LEU A 129 -12.98 -54.42 27.72
C LEU A 129 -12.06 -55.11 26.70
#